data_AF-A0A1B6IPH9-F1
#
_entry.id   AF-A0A1B6IPH9-F1
#
_cell.length_a   1.000
_cell.length_b   1.000
_cell.length_c   1.000
_cell.angle_alpha   90.00
_cell.angle_beta   90.00
_cell.angle_gamma   90.00
#
_symmetry.space_group_name_H-M   'P 1'
#
loop_
_entity.id
_entity.type
_entity.pdbx_description
1 polymer ?
#
loop_
_entity_poly.entity_id
_entity_poly.type
_entity_poly.pdbx_seq_one_letter_code
_entity_poly.pdbx_strand_id
1 'polypeptide(L)'
;APIRACFSKVFNGCPLRIHCTASWIHPDTRDQHILIGAEEGIYNLNLNELHETAIDQLYPRRTIWLYVIKDVLMSLSGKTPQLYRHDLLALQSKQSHRFTMHMNRIPERLVPRKFALTTKVPDTKGCSRCCVGRNPYNGYKYLCGAMLTGIFLMQWYDPLNKFMLLKHIECSIAQPPSVFEMVITPELEYPMVCVSVKQAYDKNRLKLDLINMNSGASWFHSDELEDMDGQATVVPRRENLQIINVTQLEKDAILVCYSSVVRIVTLQGRLKTNRKQISELQFDFPVESIVCLPDSVLAFHKHGVQGRSLKNGEVTQEILDKSRSYRLLGSDKVVMLESHPLIKLGGTLTNDDGADLYILAGHEASY
;
A
#
# COMPACT_ATOMS: atom_id res chain seq x y z
N ALA A 1 22.05 15.75 -18.03
CA ALA A 1 22.57 14.62 -17.22
C ALA A 1 21.38 13.82 -16.71
N PRO A 2 21.39 12.48 -16.71
CA PRO A 2 20.31 11.72 -16.10
C PRO A 2 20.23 12.09 -14.62
N ILE A 3 19.02 12.38 -14.14
CA ILE A 3 18.79 12.76 -12.74
C ILE A 3 19.22 11.57 -11.88
N ARG A 4 20.26 11.76 -11.07
CA ARG A 4 20.71 10.74 -10.13
C ARG A 4 19.69 10.68 -9.00
N ALA A 5 19.14 9.49 -8.76
CA ALA A 5 18.26 9.27 -7.63
C ALA A 5 18.99 9.54 -6.31
N CYS A 6 18.33 10.18 -5.37
CA CYS A 6 18.88 10.39 -4.04
C CYS A 6 17.80 10.32 -2.97
N PHE A 7 18.20 9.91 -1.76
CA PHE A 7 17.37 10.09 -0.59
C PHE A 7 17.52 11.53 -0.09
N SER A 8 16.44 12.31 -0.21
CA SER A 8 16.37 13.67 0.32
C SER A 8 15.66 13.64 1.66
N LYS A 9 16.31 14.13 2.72
CA LYS A 9 15.71 14.17 4.06
C LYS A 9 14.66 15.27 4.12
N VAL A 10 13.47 14.94 4.60
CA VAL A 10 12.33 15.88 4.76
C VAL A 10 11.93 16.11 6.21
N PHE A 11 12.34 15.25 7.15
CA PHE A 11 12.07 15.47 8.58
C PHE A 11 13.16 14.84 9.44
N ASN A 12 13.51 15.49 10.56
CA ASN A 12 14.54 15.01 11.48
C ASN A 12 13.88 14.43 12.75
N GLY A 13 14.30 13.23 13.17
CA GLY A 13 13.94 12.69 14.48
C GLY A 13 12.44 12.57 14.75
N CYS A 14 11.66 12.07 13.78
CA CYS A 14 10.21 11.84 13.93
C CYS A 14 9.92 10.83 15.04
N PRO A 15 9.23 11.21 16.13
CA PRO A 15 8.95 10.30 17.24
C PRO A 15 7.82 9.31 16.93
N LEU A 16 7.14 9.48 15.79
CA LEU A 16 5.95 8.70 15.44
C LEU A 16 6.34 7.29 14.98
N ARG A 17 5.62 6.29 15.49
CA ARG A 17 5.63 4.95 14.90
C ARG A 17 4.73 4.93 13.66
N ILE A 18 5.32 5.09 12.48
CA ILE A 18 4.61 5.22 11.20
C ILE A 18 4.27 3.85 10.60
N HIS A 19 3.02 3.69 10.18
CA HIS A 19 2.51 2.48 9.51
C HIS A 19 2.38 2.65 7.99
N CYS A 20 1.96 3.84 7.53
CA CYS A 20 1.71 4.10 6.12
C CYS A 20 1.77 5.60 5.80
N THR A 21 1.92 5.92 4.52
CA THR A 21 1.85 7.30 4.02
C THR A 21 0.98 7.41 2.77
N ALA A 22 0.37 8.57 2.54
CA ALA A 22 -0.31 8.92 1.29
C ALA A 22 0.08 10.35 0.86
N SER A 23 0.01 10.65 -0.43
CA SER A 23 0.30 11.99 -0.95
C SER A 23 -0.98 12.74 -1.28
N TRP A 24 -1.02 14.04 -1.00
CA TRP A 24 -2.12 14.91 -1.39
C TRP A 24 -1.56 16.26 -1.85
N ILE A 25 -2.23 16.87 -2.84
CA ILE A 25 -1.87 18.20 -3.32
C ILE A 25 -3.06 19.09 -3.02
N HIS A 26 -2.85 20.14 -2.23
CA HIS A 26 -3.92 21.05 -1.89
C HIS A 26 -4.49 21.67 -3.18
N PRO A 27 -5.81 21.61 -3.44
CA PRO A 27 -6.38 22.06 -4.71
C PRO A 27 -6.17 23.56 -4.95
N ASP A 28 -6.26 24.38 -3.90
CA ASP A 28 -6.10 25.84 -4.00
C ASP A 28 -4.63 26.29 -3.97
N THR A 29 -3.87 25.98 -2.92
CA THR A 29 -2.48 26.45 -2.77
C THR A 29 -1.47 25.70 -3.65
N ARG A 30 -1.82 24.49 -4.10
CA ARG A 30 -0.93 23.55 -4.81
C ARG A 30 0.24 23.02 -3.97
N ASP A 31 0.19 23.19 -2.66
CA ASP A 31 1.18 22.63 -1.75
C ASP A 31 1.12 21.11 -1.73
N GLN A 32 2.30 20.50 -1.65
CA GLN A 32 2.45 19.05 -1.59
C GLN A 32 2.47 18.59 -0.14
N HIS A 33 1.52 17.73 0.22
CA HIS A 33 1.37 17.20 1.55
C HIS A 33 1.63 15.70 1.59
N ILE A 34 2.35 15.25 2.61
CA ILE A 34 2.44 13.85 2.99
C ILE A 34 1.56 13.63 4.21
N LEU A 35 0.54 12.79 4.04
CA LEU A 35 -0.32 12.32 5.11
C LEU A 35 0.31 11.07 5.72
N ILE A 36 0.52 11.07 7.03
CA ILE A 36 1.23 10.03 7.77
C ILE A 36 0.25 9.31 8.68
N GLY A 37 0.04 8.02 8.47
CA GLY A 37 -0.75 7.15 9.34
C GLY A 37 0.17 6.48 10.35
N ALA A 38 -0.03 6.75 11.63
CA ALA A 38 0.82 6.30 12.72
C ALA A 38 0.02 5.66 13.87
N GLU A 39 0.74 5.17 14.88
CA GLU A 39 0.14 4.53 16.07
C GLU A 39 -0.82 5.46 16.82
N GLU A 40 -0.53 6.76 16.85
CA GLU A 40 -1.30 7.75 17.61
C GLU A 40 -2.30 8.56 16.78
N GLY A 41 -2.20 8.52 15.46
CA GLY A 41 -3.03 9.36 14.62
C GLY A 41 -2.68 9.42 13.14
N ILE A 42 -3.43 10.26 12.44
CA ILE A 42 -3.11 10.77 11.11
C ILE A 42 -2.49 12.14 11.28
N TYR A 43 -1.35 12.35 10.64
CA TYR A 43 -0.62 13.60 10.67
C TYR A 43 -0.38 14.15 9.26
N ASN A 44 -0.12 15.45 9.16
CA ASN A 44 0.18 16.16 7.93
C ASN A 44 1.60 16.73 7.97
N LEU A 45 2.37 16.49 6.93
CA LEU A 45 3.66 17.13 6.66
C LEU A 45 3.55 17.92 5.37
N ASN A 46 3.74 19.24 5.42
CA ASN A 46 3.79 20.09 4.23
C ASN A 46 5.22 20.10 3.66
N LEU A 47 5.40 19.55 2.45
CA LEU A 47 6.70 19.52 1.78
C LEU A 47 7.14 20.88 1.25
N ASN A 48 6.24 21.86 1.19
CA ASN A 48 6.56 23.23 0.79
C ASN A 48 7.11 24.05 1.98
N GLU A 49 6.85 23.63 3.22
CA GLU A 49 7.18 24.35 4.46
C GLU A 49 8.13 23.55 5.37
N LEU A 50 9.09 22.82 4.78
CA LEU A 50 10.03 21.95 5.54
C LEU A 50 10.84 22.70 6.62
N HIS A 51 11.00 24.00 6.49
CA HIS A 51 11.72 24.84 7.44
C HIS A 51 10.99 25.00 8.79
N GLU A 52 9.68 24.77 8.83
CA GLU A 52 8.88 24.86 10.06
C GLU A 52 9.09 23.66 10.99
N THR A 53 9.66 22.56 10.49
CA THR A 53 9.91 21.32 11.26
C THR A 53 8.69 20.81 12.04
N ALA A 54 7.49 21.10 11.55
CA ALA A 54 6.23 20.76 12.19
C ALA A 54 5.52 19.62 11.45
N ILE A 55 4.87 18.74 12.22
CA ILE A 55 3.96 17.71 11.72
C ILE A 55 2.66 17.85 12.50
N ASP A 56 1.56 18.14 11.80
CA ASP A 56 0.29 18.48 12.44
C ASP A 56 -0.65 17.28 12.54
N GLN A 57 -1.16 17.00 13.74
CA GLN A 57 -2.10 15.90 13.94
C GLN A 57 -3.52 16.26 13.45
N LEU A 58 -3.98 15.58 12.40
CA LEU A 58 -5.30 15.73 11.80
C LEU A 58 -6.37 14.89 12.51
N TYR A 59 -6.02 13.65 12.90
CA TYR A 59 -6.99 12.71 13.49
C TYR A 59 -6.33 11.82 14.56
N PRO A 60 -6.76 11.88 15.84
CA PRO A 60 -6.07 11.20 16.95
C PRO A 60 -6.55 9.75 17.14
N ARG A 61 -6.38 8.92 16.11
CA ARG A 61 -6.60 7.47 16.21
C ARG A 61 -5.55 6.73 15.42
N ARG A 62 -5.04 5.62 15.99
CA ARG A 62 -4.21 4.64 15.30
C ARG A 62 -4.69 4.38 13.88
N THR A 63 -3.83 4.61 12.88
CA THR A 63 -4.15 4.44 11.48
C THR A 63 -3.10 3.59 10.79
N ILE A 64 -3.55 2.53 10.11
CA ILE A 64 -2.67 1.52 9.49
C ILE A 64 -2.75 1.50 7.96
N TRP A 65 -3.68 2.24 7.38
CA TRP A 65 -3.83 2.37 5.94
C TRP A 65 -4.46 3.72 5.61
N LEU A 66 -3.98 4.35 4.54
CA LEU A 66 -4.44 5.64 4.02
C LEU A 66 -4.62 5.52 2.51
N TYR A 67 -5.61 6.21 1.97
CA TYR A 67 -5.78 6.40 0.53
C TYR A 67 -6.44 7.74 0.26
N VAL A 68 -5.91 8.50 -0.68
CA VAL A 68 -6.43 9.82 -1.05
C VAL A 68 -7.07 9.74 -2.44
N ILE A 69 -8.28 10.28 -2.54
CA ILE A 69 -8.98 10.47 -3.82
C ILE A 69 -9.63 11.86 -3.84
N LYS A 70 -9.16 12.71 -4.76
CA LYS A 70 -9.44 14.16 -4.73
C LYS A 70 -9.05 14.71 -3.34
N ASP A 71 -9.98 15.35 -2.65
CA ASP A 71 -9.81 15.94 -1.31
C ASP A 71 -10.44 15.08 -0.21
N VAL A 72 -10.67 13.80 -0.51
CA VAL A 72 -11.18 12.82 0.45
C VAL A 72 -10.08 11.85 0.81
N LEU A 73 -9.78 11.79 2.10
CA LEU A 73 -8.91 10.78 2.67
C LEU A 73 -9.75 9.63 3.22
N MET A 74 -9.47 8.43 2.74
CA MET A 74 -9.93 7.17 3.33
C MET A 74 -8.87 6.65 4.28
N SER A 75 -9.27 6.18 5.47
CA SER A 75 -8.34 5.59 6.43
C SER A 75 -8.90 4.31 7.05
N LEU A 76 -8.01 3.36 7.37
CA LEU A 76 -8.33 2.22 8.23
C LEU A 76 -7.81 2.51 9.64
N SER A 77 -8.71 2.87 10.54
CA SER A 77 -8.36 3.48 11.83
C SER A 77 -9.06 2.87 13.05
N GLY A 78 -8.40 2.95 14.21
CA GLY A 78 -8.91 2.50 15.51
C GLY A 78 -8.33 1.16 16.00
N LYS A 79 -8.60 0.83 17.29
CA LYS A 79 -8.17 -0.44 17.93
C LYS A 79 -8.77 -1.67 17.27
N THR A 80 -10.06 -1.59 16.94
CA THR A 80 -10.72 -2.50 15.99
C THR A 80 -10.83 -1.72 14.69
N PRO A 81 -9.95 -1.96 13.70
CA PRO A 81 -9.86 -1.05 12.57
C PRO A 81 -11.18 -1.03 11.78
N GLN A 82 -11.53 0.15 11.31
CA GLN A 82 -12.75 0.44 10.55
C GLN A 82 -12.42 1.50 9.50
N LEU A 83 -13.12 1.48 8.37
CA LEU A 83 -12.96 2.53 7.37
C LEU A 83 -13.57 3.85 7.85
N TYR A 84 -12.82 4.92 7.68
CA TYR A 84 -13.27 6.30 7.87
C TYR A 84 -13.07 7.08 6.59
N ARG A 85 -14.00 8.00 6.32
CA ARG A 85 -13.90 9.04 5.31
C ARG A 85 -13.62 10.36 6.01
N HIS A 86 -12.60 11.05 5.56
CA HIS A 86 -12.14 12.33 6.06
C HIS A 86 -12.21 13.38 4.95
N ASP A 87 -12.72 14.57 5.26
CA ASP A 87 -12.66 15.74 4.39
C ASP A 87 -11.35 16.49 4.68
N LEU A 88 -10.41 16.46 3.73
CA LEU A 88 -9.05 16.99 3.95
C LEU A 88 -9.04 18.50 4.14
N LEU A 89 -9.75 19.23 3.28
CA LEU A 89 -9.86 20.70 3.35
C LEU A 89 -10.46 21.14 4.69
N ALA A 90 -11.51 20.45 5.11
CA ALA A 90 -12.18 20.80 6.36
C ALA A 90 -11.40 20.34 7.62
N LEU A 91 -10.54 19.32 7.51
CA LEU A 91 -9.61 18.95 8.60
C LEU A 91 -8.46 19.96 8.76
N GLN A 92 -7.90 20.45 7.66
CA GLN A 92 -6.80 21.42 7.71
C GLN A 92 -7.26 22.80 8.20
N SER A 93 -8.40 23.31 7.68
CA SER A 93 -8.94 24.61 8.12
C SER A 93 -9.23 24.68 9.63
N LYS A 94 -9.60 23.57 10.28
CA LYS A 94 -9.77 23.52 11.74
C LYS A 94 -8.48 23.74 12.52
N GLN A 95 -7.31 23.46 11.93
CA GLN A 95 -6.03 23.71 12.59
C GLN A 95 -5.65 25.19 12.53
N SER A 96 -5.89 25.85 11.39
CA SER A 96 -5.61 27.29 11.21
C SER A 96 -6.38 28.19 12.19
N HIS A 97 -7.57 27.76 12.65
CA HIS A 97 -8.42 28.53 13.58
C HIS A 97 -8.20 28.25 15.07
N ARG A 98 -7.18 27.46 15.48
CA ARG A 98 -6.91 27.22 16.90
C ARG A 98 -6.44 28.45 17.68
N PHE A 99 -6.03 29.52 16.99
CA PHE A 99 -5.50 30.73 17.63
C PHE A 99 -6.54 31.81 17.95
N THR A 100 -7.85 31.64 17.64
CA THR A 100 -8.80 32.76 17.79
C THR A 100 -10.14 32.50 18.48
N MET A 101 -10.55 31.26 18.82
CA MET A 101 -11.89 31.05 19.39
C MET A 101 -11.95 30.02 20.52
N HIS A 102 -12.17 30.51 21.75
CA HIS A 102 -12.68 29.72 22.87
C HIS A 102 -14.17 29.39 22.62
N MET A 103 -14.48 28.50 21.67
CA MET A 103 -15.82 27.95 21.53
C MET A 103 -15.90 26.57 22.18
N ASN A 104 -16.87 26.41 23.08
CA ASN A 104 -17.27 25.14 23.67
C ASN A 104 -17.43 24.09 22.56
N ARG A 105 -16.57 23.07 22.57
CA ARG A 105 -16.57 21.98 21.57
C ARG A 105 -17.93 21.30 21.58
N ILE A 106 -18.73 21.47 20.54
CA ILE A 106 -19.90 20.62 20.30
C ILE A 106 -19.36 19.19 20.10
N PRO A 107 -19.78 18.20 20.92
CA PRO A 107 -19.37 16.81 20.73
C PRO A 107 -19.64 16.35 19.30
N GLU A 108 -18.70 15.66 18.66
CA GLU A 108 -18.84 15.18 17.26
C GLU A 108 -20.13 14.38 17.02
N ARG A 109 -20.68 13.75 18.07
CA ARG A 109 -21.95 13.00 18.03
C ARG A 109 -23.18 13.86 17.76
N LEU A 110 -23.11 15.17 18.01
CA LEU A 110 -24.22 16.13 17.85
C LEU A 110 -24.13 16.91 16.52
N VAL A 111 -23.04 16.76 15.77
CA VAL A 111 -22.89 17.40 14.45
C VAL A 111 -23.70 16.60 13.44
N PRO A 112 -24.63 17.21 12.68
CA PRO A 112 -25.34 16.52 11.61
C PRO A 112 -24.34 15.89 10.64
N ARG A 113 -24.58 14.63 10.22
CA ARG A 113 -23.62 13.85 9.40
C ARG A 113 -23.15 14.57 8.13
N LYS A 114 -23.96 15.49 7.59
CA LYS A 114 -23.62 16.31 6.40
C LYS A 114 -22.45 17.28 6.65
N PHE A 115 -22.17 17.64 7.90
CA PHE A 115 -21.09 18.55 8.31
C PHE A 115 -19.98 17.84 9.08
N ALA A 116 -20.03 16.50 9.16
CA ALA A 116 -19.03 15.73 9.87
C ALA A 116 -17.74 15.66 9.05
N LEU A 117 -16.67 16.26 9.59
CA LEU A 117 -15.32 16.21 8.98
C LEU A 117 -14.81 14.79 8.76
N THR A 118 -15.21 13.90 9.65
CA THR A 118 -14.82 12.50 9.66
C THR A 118 -16.06 11.67 9.88
N THR A 119 -16.29 10.71 8.99
CA THR A 119 -17.45 9.82 9.03
C THR A 119 -17.00 8.37 8.97
N LYS A 120 -17.62 7.52 9.80
CA LYS A 120 -17.41 6.07 9.75
C LYS A 120 -18.11 5.51 8.53
N VAL A 121 -17.45 4.62 7.81
CA VAL A 121 -18.11 3.80 6.80
C VAL A 121 -18.83 2.65 7.52
N PRO A 122 -20.16 2.50 7.36
CA PRO A 122 -20.92 1.41 7.97
C PRO A 122 -20.37 0.04 7.59
N ASP A 123 -20.60 -0.96 8.44
CA ASP A 123 -20.36 -2.39 8.13
C ASP A 123 -18.92 -2.75 7.73
N THR A 124 -17.93 -1.94 8.13
CA THR A 124 -16.50 -2.16 7.85
C THR A 124 -15.66 -2.36 9.13
N LYS A 125 -16.33 -2.51 10.28
CA LYS A 125 -15.65 -2.71 11.56
C LYS A 125 -14.97 -4.08 11.60
N GLY A 126 -13.71 -4.11 12.00
CA GLY A 126 -12.90 -5.33 11.98
C GLY A 126 -12.23 -5.60 10.64
N CYS A 127 -12.25 -4.63 9.71
CA CYS A 127 -11.50 -4.73 8.47
C CYS A 127 -9.98 -4.75 8.76
N SER A 128 -9.25 -5.69 8.17
CA SER A 128 -7.84 -5.96 8.50
C SER A 128 -6.85 -5.45 7.44
N ARG A 129 -7.27 -5.39 6.18
CA ARG A 129 -6.51 -4.90 5.03
C ARG A 129 -7.45 -4.20 4.07
N CYS A 130 -6.95 -3.20 3.34
CA CYS A 130 -7.64 -2.57 2.22
C CYS A 130 -6.71 -2.44 1.03
N CYS A 131 -7.29 -2.46 -0.17
CA CYS A 131 -6.61 -2.09 -1.40
C CYS A 131 -7.56 -1.31 -2.30
N VAL A 132 -6.99 -0.58 -3.24
CA VAL A 132 -7.71 0.27 -4.19
C VAL A 132 -7.20 -0.02 -5.59
N GLY A 133 -8.09 0.02 -6.57
CA GLY A 133 -7.75 -0.24 -7.96
C GLY A 133 -8.57 0.65 -8.88
N ARG A 134 -7.92 1.24 -9.89
CA ARG A 134 -8.61 1.93 -10.99
C ARG A 134 -8.72 0.98 -12.16
N ASN A 135 -9.93 0.71 -12.61
CA ASN A 135 -10.17 -0.06 -13.81
C ASN A 135 -9.74 0.77 -15.03
N PRO A 136 -8.71 0.34 -15.78
CA PRO A 136 -8.17 1.11 -16.90
C PRO A 136 -9.10 1.11 -18.13
N TYR A 137 -10.10 0.22 -18.17
CA TYR A 137 -11.00 0.05 -19.32
C TYR A 137 -12.24 0.95 -19.26
N ASN A 138 -12.74 1.24 -18.06
CA ASN A 138 -13.93 2.09 -17.86
C ASN A 138 -13.70 3.29 -16.92
N GLY A 139 -12.52 3.38 -16.28
CA GLY A 139 -12.15 4.46 -15.39
C GLY A 139 -12.71 4.36 -13.97
N TYR A 140 -13.53 3.35 -13.65
CA TYR A 140 -14.08 3.17 -12.31
C TYR A 140 -13.00 2.88 -11.28
N LYS A 141 -13.19 3.40 -10.08
CA LYS A 141 -12.26 3.22 -8.96
C LYS A 141 -12.94 2.39 -7.90
N TYR A 142 -12.28 1.32 -7.50
CA TYR A 142 -12.77 0.38 -6.52
C TYR A 142 -11.94 0.47 -5.23
N LEU A 143 -12.60 0.22 -4.11
CA LEU A 143 -11.97 -0.01 -2.81
C LEU A 143 -12.47 -1.36 -2.29
N CYS A 144 -11.53 -2.21 -1.92
CA CYS A 144 -11.82 -3.53 -1.37
C CYS A 144 -11.24 -3.62 0.04
N GLY A 145 -11.94 -4.31 0.93
CA GLY A 145 -11.43 -4.57 2.27
C GLY A 145 -11.69 -6.00 2.73
N ALA A 146 -10.66 -6.56 3.38
CA ALA A 146 -10.72 -7.86 4.04
C ALA A 146 -11.40 -7.73 5.40
N MET A 147 -12.39 -8.56 5.67
CA MET A 147 -13.06 -8.72 6.95
C MET A 147 -12.90 -10.16 7.44
N LEU A 148 -13.15 -10.41 8.73
CA LEU A 148 -13.07 -11.76 9.30
C LEU A 148 -13.96 -12.77 8.56
N THR A 149 -15.14 -12.34 8.11
CA THR A 149 -16.17 -13.20 7.50
C THR A 149 -16.23 -13.08 5.97
N GLY A 150 -15.32 -12.33 5.35
CA GLY A 150 -15.37 -12.14 3.91
C GLY A 150 -14.65 -10.90 3.40
N ILE A 151 -15.06 -10.45 2.23
CA ILE A 151 -14.51 -9.30 1.53
C ILE A 151 -15.65 -8.42 1.05
N PHE A 152 -15.52 -7.10 1.23
CA PHE A 152 -16.42 -6.14 0.58
C PHE A 152 -15.74 -5.44 -0.59
N LEU A 153 -16.55 -5.05 -1.58
CA LEU A 153 -16.16 -4.21 -2.70
C LEU A 153 -17.03 -2.96 -2.72
N MET A 154 -16.39 -1.81 -2.82
CA MET A 154 -17.03 -0.51 -2.99
C MET A 154 -16.53 0.16 -4.27
N GLN A 155 -17.35 1.03 -4.84
CA GLN A 155 -16.99 1.85 -6.00
C GLN A 155 -17.11 3.33 -5.66
N TRP A 156 -16.15 4.12 -6.13
CA TRP A 156 -16.20 5.57 -5.99
C TRP A 156 -17.36 6.17 -6.79
N TYR A 157 -18.19 6.95 -6.11
CA TYR A 157 -19.29 7.69 -6.73
C TYR A 157 -19.00 9.19 -6.66
N ASP A 158 -18.55 9.75 -7.79
CA ASP A 158 -18.13 11.14 -7.92
C ASP A 158 -19.17 12.18 -7.43
N PRO A 159 -20.47 12.07 -7.74
CA PRO A 159 -21.47 13.05 -7.29
C PRO A 159 -21.60 13.19 -5.77
N LEU A 160 -21.25 12.14 -5.01
CA LEU A 160 -21.29 12.17 -3.54
C LEU A 160 -19.90 12.19 -2.89
N ASN A 161 -18.82 12.19 -3.68
CA ASN A 161 -17.45 12.07 -3.22
C ASN A 161 -17.29 11.02 -2.10
N LYS A 162 -17.80 9.80 -2.36
CA LYS A 162 -17.71 8.67 -1.43
C LYS A 162 -17.70 7.33 -2.16
N PHE A 163 -17.12 6.33 -1.50
CA PHE A 163 -17.24 4.94 -1.90
C PHE A 163 -18.62 4.38 -1.52
N MET A 164 -19.30 3.77 -2.49
CA MET A 164 -20.59 3.11 -2.35
C MET A 164 -20.39 1.60 -2.33
N LEU A 165 -20.99 0.90 -1.37
CA LEU A 165 -20.95 -0.56 -1.31
C LEU A 165 -21.61 -1.15 -2.56
N LEU A 166 -20.89 -2.06 -3.21
CA LEU A 166 -21.39 -2.84 -4.34
C LEU A 166 -21.73 -4.27 -3.93
N LYS A 167 -20.77 -4.95 -3.29
CA LYS A 167 -20.88 -6.37 -3.00
C LYS A 167 -20.17 -6.73 -1.69
N HIS A 168 -20.70 -7.73 -1.02
CA HIS A 168 -20.05 -8.43 0.08
C HIS A 168 -19.99 -9.91 -0.28
N ILE A 169 -18.81 -10.52 -0.20
CA ILE A 169 -18.60 -11.94 -0.48
C ILE A 169 -18.14 -12.62 0.79
N GLU A 170 -18.92 -13.58 1.24
CA GLU A 170 -18.56 -14.43 2.36
C GLU A 170 -17.52 -15.45 1.92
N CYS A 171 -16.38 -15.44 2.61
CA CYS A 171 -15.28 -16.36 2.36
C CYS A 171 -14.38 -16.45 3.58
N SER A 172 -13.74 -17.61 3.74
CA SER A 172 -12.69 -17.78 4.74
C SER A 172 -11.36 -17.38 4.13
N ILE A 173 -10.74 -16.35 4.69
CA ILE A 173 -9.39 -15.89 4.32
C ILE A 173 -8.54 -15.78 5.57
N ALA A 174 -7.22 -15.94 5.42
CA ALA A 174 -6.28 -15.68 6.51
C ALA A 174 -6.44 -14.25 7.05
N GLN A 175 -6.24 -14.08 8.35
CA GLN A 175 -6.44 -12.78 9.03
C GLN A 175 -5.18 -12.37 9.81
N PRO A 176 -4.46 -11.32 9.38
CA PRO A 176 -4.60 -10.63 8.09
C PRO A 176 -4.14 -11.51 6.91
N PRO A 177 -4.63 -11.29 5.68
CA PRO A 177 -4.14 -12.03 4.53
C PRO A 177 -2.69 -11.62 4.21
N SER A 178 -1.91 -12.56 3.67
CA SER A 178 -0.49 -12.33 3.34
C SER A 178 -0.32 -11.44 2.11
N VAL A 179 -1.31 -11.47 1.21
CA VAL A 179 -1.42 -10.59 0.03
C VAL A 179 -2.82 -9.98 0.04
N PHE A 180 -2.99 -8.78 -0.47
CA PHE A 180 -4.32 -8.21 -0.67
C PHE A 180 -4.31 -7.23 -1.84
N GLU A 181 -4.27 -7.77 -3.05
CA GLU A 181 -4.07 -7.01 -4.29
C GLU A 181 -5.26 -7.18 -5.23
N MET A 182 -5.78 -6.07 -5.79
CA MET A 182 -6.83 -6.15 -6.83
C MET A 182 -6.21 -6.52 -8.18
N VAL A 183 -6.87 -7.43 -8.88
CA VAL A 183 -6.52 -7.83 -10.24
C VAL A 183 -7.70 -7.51 -11.15
N ILE A 184 -7.49 -6.59 -12.09
CA ILE A 184 -8.53 -6.10 -13.01
C ILE A 184 -8.23 -6.61 -14.40
N THR A 185 -9.20 -7.27 -15.03
CA THR A 185 -9.11 -7.76 -16.40
C THR A 185 -10.29 -7.23 -17.21
N PRO A 186 -10.15 -7.07 -18.54
CA PRO A 186 -11.22 -6.48 -19.36
C PRO A 186 -12.43 -7.41 -19.55
N GLU A 187 -12.27 -8.71 -19.25
CA GLU A 187 -13.32 -9.71 -19.40
C GLU A 187 -14.30 -9.74 -18.23
N LEU A 188 -13.94 -9.14 -17.09
CA LEU A 188 -14.73 -9.18 -15.85
C LEU A 188 -15.28 -7.79 -15.51
N GLU A 189 -16.51 -7.75 -14.97
CA GLU A 189 -17.16 -6.51 -14.56
C GLU A 189 -16.50 -5.90 -13.31
N TYR A 190 -16.19 -6.75 -12.33
CA TYR A 190 -15.56 -6.41 -11.06
C TYR A 190 -14.15 -6.99 -10.95
N PRO A 191 -13.25 -6.36 -10.17
CA PRO A 191 -11.93 -6.90 -9.89
C PRO A 191 -11.99 -8.28 -9.23
N MET A 192 -10.97 -9.09 -9.48
CA MET A 192 -10.60 -10.19 -8.59
C MET A 192 -9.68 -9.68 -7.49
N VAL A 193 -9.53 -10.45 -6.40
CA VAL A 193 -8.65 -10.09 -5.28
C VAL A 193 -7.69 -11.24 -4.99
N CYS A 194 -6.39 -11.00 -5.14
CA CYS A 194 -5.36 -11.94 -4.72
C CYS A 194 -5.14 -11.84 -3.22
N VAL A 195 -5.37 -12.94 -2.50
CA VAL A 195 -5.27 -13.00 -1.02
C VAL A 195 -4.06 -13.79 -0.52
N SER A 196 -3.46 -14.59 -1.38
CA SER A 196 -2.24 -15.35 -1.08
C SER A 196 -1.53 -15.79 -2.36
N VAL A 197 -0.23 -16.03 -2.25
CA VAL A 197 0.57 -16.69 -3.30
C VAL A 197 1.39 -17.80 -2.65
N LYS A 198 1.40 -18.97 -3.27
CA LYS A 198 2.07 -20.18 -2.79
C LYS A 198 2.92 -20.80 -3.89
N GLN A 199 3.91 -21.60 -3.53
CA GLN A 199 4.62 -22.43 -4.50
C GLN A 199 3.68 -23.56 -4.97
N ALA A 200 3.50 -23.72 -6.29
CA ALA A 200 2.78 -24.86 -6.84
C ALA A 200 3.68 -26.12 -6.83
N TYR A 201 3.10 -27.29 -7.10
CA TYR A 201 3.86 -28.54 -7.25
C TYR A 201 4.91 -28.45 -8.37
N ASP A 202 4.53 -27.83 -9.47
CA ASP A 202 5.47 -27.37 -10.49
C ASP A 202 6.30 -26.19 -9.93
N LYS A 203 7.60 -26.41 -9.76
CA LYS A 203 8.56 -25.40 -9.25
C LYS A 203 8.62 -24.13 -10.11
N ASN A 204 8.20 -24.21 -11.37
CA ASN A 204 8.17 -23.07 -12.29
C ASN A 204 6.84 -22.32 -12.28
N ARG A 205 5.87 -22.76 -11.46
CA ARG A 205 4.55 -22.15 -11.34
C ARG A 205 4.29 -21.65 -9.92
N LEU A 206 3.72 -20.46 -9.81
CA LEU A 206 3.16 -19.94 -8.58
C LEU A 206 1.66 -20.22 -8.56
N LYS A 207 1.10 -20.50 -7.39
CA LYS A 207 -0.34 -20.59 -7.18
C LYS A 207 -0.84 -19.28 -6.58
N LEU A 208 -1.65 -18.54 -7.31
CA LEU A 208 -2.29 -17.32 -6.84
C LEU A 208 -3.70 -17.66 -6.34
N ASP A 209 -3.97 -17.43 -5.06
CA ASP A 209 -5.31 -17.60 -4.49
C ASP A 209 -6.12 -16.34 -4.81
N LEU A 210 -6.93 -16.40 -5.89
CA LEU A 210 -7.75 -15.30 -6.40
C LEU A 210 -9.23 -15.48 -6.01
N ILE A 211 -9.80 -14.47 -5.37
CA ILE A 211 -11.24 -14.40 -5.08
C ILE A 211 -11.93 -13.60 -6.19
N ASN A 212 -12.89 -14.22 -6.86
CA ASN A 212 -13.60 -13.59 -7.97
C ASN A 212 -14.85 -12.85 -7.48
N MET A 213 -14.87 -11.53 -7.61
CA MET A 213 -16.02 -10.71 -7.18
C MET A 213 -17.23 -10.80 -8.12
N ASN A 214 -17.10 -11.45 -9.28
CA ASN A 214 -18.17 -11.58 -10.29
C ASN A 214 -19.02 -12.85 -10.08
N SER A 215 -18.46 -13.88 -9.44
CA SER A 215 -19.17 -15.13 -9.17
C SER A 215 -19.85 -15.07 -7.78
N GLY A 216 -20.93 -15.84 -7.59
CA GLY A 216 -21.54 -16.06 -6.28
C GLY A 216 -20.84 -17.14 -5.45
N ALA A 217 -19.95 -17.91 -6.09
CA ALA A 217 -19.12 -18.92 -5.45
C ALA A 217 -17.71 -18.34 -5.21
N SER A 218 -17.26 -18.37 -3.96
CA SER A 218 -16.01 -17.76 -3.54
C SER A 218 -14.77 -18.58 -3.89
N TRP A 219 -14.92 -19.83 -4.35
CA TRP A 219 -13.84 -20.84 -4.35
C TRP A 219 -13.64 -21.49 -5.72
N PHE A 220 -12.58 -21.14 -6.44
CA PHE A 220 -12.03 -21.98 -7.50
C PHE A 220 -11.00 -22.93 -6.88
N HIS A 221 -11.46 -24.06 -6.33
CA HIS A 221 -10.61 -25.20 -5.94
C HIS A 221 -10.54 -26.27 -7.06
N SER A 222 -10.57 -25.90 -8.35
CA SER A 222 -10.38 -26.89 -9.42
C SER A 222 -8.93 -27.41 -9.45
N ASP A 223 -7.94 -26.52 -9.30
CA ASP A 223 -6.54 -26.91 -9.46
C ASP A 223 -5.98 -27.76 -8.31
N GLU A 224 -6.60 -27.77 -7.12
CA GLU A 224 -6.12 -28.64 -6.02
C GLU A 224 -6.40 -30.11 -6.24
N LEU A 225 -7.44 -30.42 -7.01
CA LEU A 225 -7.81 -31.78 -7.38
C LEU A 225 -7.19 -32.18 -8.73
N GLU A 226 -6.90 -31.23 -9.62
CA GLU A 226 -6.23 -31.50 -10.89
C GLU A 226 -4.72 -31.73 -10.74
N ASP A 227 -4.06 -31.10 -9.76
CA ASP A 227 -2.62 -31.31 -9.48
C ASP A 227 -2.34 -32.51 -8.54
N MET A 228 -3.37 -33.24 -8.08
CA MET A 228 -3.22 -34.49 -7.34
C MET A 228 -3.40 -35.67 -8.29
N ASP A 229 -2.31 -36.34 -8.67
CA ASP A 229 -2.41 -37.74 -9.07
C ASP A 229 -3.17 -38.48 -7.95
N GLY A 230 -4.30 -39.10 -8.28
CA GLY A 230 -5.26 -39.69 -7.35
C GLY A 230 -4.75 -40.83 -6.46
N GLN A 231 -3.43 -40.98 -6.32
CA GLN A 231 -2.73 -41.94 -5.46
C GLN A 231 -1.95 -41.30 -4.29
N ALA A 232 -1.86 -39.97 -4.19
CA ALA A 232 -1.10 -39.33 -3.12
C ALA A 232 -1.92 -39.19 -1.83
N THR A 233 -1.67 -40.03 -0.82
CA THR A 233 -2.29 -39.95 0.53
C THR A 233 -1.61 -38.95 1.47
N VAL A 234 -0.56 -38.26 0.99
CA VAL A 234 0.20 -37.25 1.74
C VAL A 234 0.08 -35.94 0.99
N VAL A 235 -0.59 -34.94 1.58
CA VAL A 235 -0.51 -33.55 1.10
C VAL A 235 0.90 -33.05 1.44
N PRO A 236 1.83 -32.88 0.47
CA PRO A 236 3.14 -32.35 0.81
C PRO A 236 2.95 -30.94 1.38
N ARG A 237 3.67 -30.66 2.47
CA ARG A 237 3.70 -29.34 3.09
C ARG A 237 4.16 -28.35 2.01
N ARG A 238 3.21 -27.59 1.45
CA ARG A 238 3.49 -26.51 0.51
C ARG A 238 4.51 -25.59 1.16
N GLU A 239 5.62 -25.32 0.48
CA GLU A 239 6.56 -24.31 0.96
C GLU A 239 5.83 -22.96 0.99
N ASN A 240 5.69 -22.41 2.20
CA ASN A 240 5.13 -21.09 2.38
C ASN A 240 6.16 -20.08 1.85
N LEU A 241 5.86 -19.48 0.70
CA LEU A 241 6.65 -18.39 0.17
C LEU A 241 6.47 -17.17 1.07
N GLN A 242 7.58 -16.55 1.48
CA GLN A 242 7.55 -15.26 2.15
C GLN A 242 7.30 -14.17 1.09
N ILE A 243 6.03 -13.94 0.78
CA ILE A 243 5.63 -12.91 -0.19
C ILE A 243 5.90 -11.53 0.39
N ILE A 244 6.63 -10.73 -0.39
CA ILE A 244 6.98 -9.34 -0.08
C ILE A 244 5.99 -8.39 -0.75
N ASN A 245 5.69 -8.62 -2.03
CA ASN A 245 4.77 -7.79 -2.78
C ASN A 245 4.12 -8.54 -3.94
N VAL A 246 2.89 -8.15 -4.29
CA VAL A 246 2.18 -8.58 -5.49
C VAL A 246 1.58 -7.34 -6.13
N THR A 247 1.83 -7.12 -7.42
CA THR A 247 1.30 -5.95 -8.15
C THR A 247 0.97 -6.34 -9.57
N GLN A 248 -0.21 -5.95 -10.05
CA GLN A 248 -0.57 -6.13 -11.44
C GLN A 248 0.16 -5.09 -12.32
N LEU A 249 0.93 -5.56 -13.31
CA LEU A 249 1.62 -4.70 -14.28
C LEU A 249 0.79 -4.45 -15.54
N GLU A 250 0.14 -5.51 -16.03
CA GLU A 250 -0.69 -5.50 -17.23
C GLU A 250 -1.90 -6.43 -17.02
N LYS A 251 -2.80 -6.48 -18.00
CA LYS A 251 -4.03 -7.32 -17.93
C LYS A 251 -3.77 -8.77 -17.52
N ASP A 252 -2.64 -9.33 -17.96
CA ASP A 252 -2.23 -10.73 -17.78
C ASP A 252 -0.80 -10.85 -17.22
N ALA A 253 -0.26 -9.78 -16.64
CA ALA A 253 1.05 -9.78 -15.98
C ALA A 253 0.91 -9.38 -14.51
N ILE A 254 1.28 -10.30 -13.61
CA ILE A 254 1.38 -10.04 -12.19
C ILE A 254 2.84 -10.17 -11.80
N LEU A 255 3.37 -9.13 -11.19
CA LEU A 255 4.66 -9.16 -10.53
C LEU A 255 4.49 -9.74 -9.13
N VAL A 256 5.27 -10.76 -8.81
CA VAL A 256 5.35 -11.35 -7.46
C VAL A 256 6.79 -11.24 -6.98
N CYS A 257 6.98 -10.60 -5.83
CA CYS A 257 8.26 -10.54 -5.14
C CYS A 257 8.22 -11.40 -3.88
N TYR A 258 9.22 -12.24 -3.71
CA TYR A 258 9.40 -13.08 -2.52
C TYR A 258 10.89 -13.38 -2.32
N SER A 259 11.34 -13.34 -1.07
CA SER A 259 12.77 -13.48 -0.73
C SER A 259 13.66 -12.47 -1.50
N SER A 260 14.56 -12.94 -2.37
CA SER A 260 15.41 -12.12 -3.24
C SER A 260 15.04 -12.21 -4.73
N VAL A 261 13.84 -12.71 -5.02
CA VAL A 261 13.36 -12.97 -6.39
C VAL A 261 12.18 -12.06 -6.71
N VAL A 262 12.15 -11.54 -7.93
CA VAL A 262 10.97 -10.94 -8.55
C VAL A 262 10.62 -11.75 -9.79
N ARG A 263 9.39 -12.27 -9.87
CA ARG A 263 8.85 -12.99 -11.04
C ARG A 263 7.68 -12.24 -11.64
N ILE A 264 7.61 -12.18 -12.96
CA ILE A 264 6.42 -11.76 -13.70
C ILE A 264 5.71 -13.03 -14.19
N VAL A 265 4.50 -13.24 -13.68
CA VAL A 265 3.69 -14.42 -13.97
C VAL A 265 2.35 -14.04 -14.59
N THR A 266 1.72 -14.99 -15.27
CA THR A 266 0.33 -14.87 -15.71
C THR A 266 -0.64 -15.02 -14.54
N LEU A 267 -1.94 -14.82 -14.78
CA LEU A 267 -2.99 -15.07 -13.77
C LEU A 267 -3.02 -16.53 -13.29
N GLN A 268 -2.59 -17.46 -14.13
CA GLN A 268 -2.43 -18.88 -13.80
C GLN A 268 -1.10 -19.18 -13.09
N GLY A 269 -0.26 -18.17 -12.91
CA GLY A 269 0.99 -18.21 -12.17
C GLY A 269 2.17 -18.84 -12.91
N ARG A 270 2.08 -18.99 -14.23
CA ARG A 270 3.23 -19.39 -15.08
C ARG A 270 4.08 -18.18 -15.41
N LEU A 271 5.39 -18.33 -15.55
CA LEU A 271 6.28 -17.25 -16.00
C LEU A 271 5.78 -16.65 -17.32
N LYS A 272 5.61 -15.32 -17.35
CA LYS A 272 5.16 -14.62 -18.55
C LYS A 272 6.31 -14.47 -19.52
N THR A 273 6.27 -15.17 -20.65
CA THR A 273 7.28 -15.04 -21.70
C THR A 273 7.04 -13.78 -22.52
N ASN A 274 7.97 -12.83 -22.50
CA ASN A 274 7.93 -11.61 -23.31
C ASN A 274 9.29 -11.39 -23.99
N ARG A 275 9.33 -11.18 -25.31
CA ARG A 275 10.61 -10.94 -26.01
C ARG A 275 11.27 -9.61 -25.65
N LYS A 276 10.51 -8.67 -25.05
CA LYS A 276 10.97 -7.31 -24.71
C LYS A 276 11.26 -7.11 -23.22
N GLN A 277 10.91 -8.08 -22.38
CA GLN A 277 11.01 -7.96 -20.93
C GLN A 277 11.47 -9.29 -20.33
N ILE A 278 12.26 -9.21 -19.28
CA ILE A 278 12.65 -10.37 -18.49
C ILE A 278 11.52 -10.77 -17.56
N SER A 279 11.32 -12.08 -17.41
CA SER A 279 10.28 -12.66 -16.56
C SER A 279 10.73 -12.88 -15.12
N GLU A 280 12.03 -12.80 -14.86
CA GLU A 280 12.63 -13.04 -13.55
C GLU A 280 13.83 -12.13 -13.30
N LEU A 281 13.92 -11.62 -12.07
CA LEU A 281 15.02 -10.84 -11.54
C LEU A 281 15.48 -11.47 -10.23
N GLN A 282 16.78 -11.75 -10.12
CA GLN A 282 17.42 -12.27 -8.91
C GLN A 282 18.32 -11.20 -8.30
N PHE A 283 18.01 -10.79 -7.07
CA PHE A 283 18.86 -9.89 -6.28
C PHE A 283 19.86 -10.71 -5.45
N ASP A 284 21.02 -10.13 -5.21
CA ASP A 284 22.11 -10.70 -4.39
C ASP A 284 21.97 -10.31 -2.90
N PHE A 285 20.89 -9.64 -2.54
CA PHE A 285 20.54 -9.24 -1.18
C PHE A 285 19.09 -9.64 -0.84
N PRO A 286 18.74 -9.76 0.45
CA PRO A 286 17.35 -9.94 0.87
C PRO A 286 16.55 -8.66 0.60
N VAL A 287 15.47 -8.80 -0.17
CA VAL A 287 14.58 -7.68 -0.49
C VAL A 287 13.60 -7.50 0.68
N GLU A 288 13.45 -6.26 1.16
CA GLU A 288 12.50 -5.94 2.24
C GLU A 288 11.20 -5.34 1.71
N SER A 289 11.27 -4.61 0.60
CA SER A 289 10.11 -4.07 -0.10
C SER A 289 10.47 -3.74 -1.54
N ILE A 290 9.46 -3.60 -2.40
CA ILE A 290 9.67 -3.19 -3.78
C ILE A 290 8.70 -2.09 -4.19
N VAL A 291 9.13 -1.25 -5.14
CA VAL A 291 8.27 -0.32 -5.86
C VAL A 291 8.36 -0.64 -7.34
N CYS A 292 7.22 -0.90 -7.97
CA CYS A 292 7.11 -1.18 -9.38
C CYS A 292 7.01 0.13 -10.16
N LEU A 293 7.84 0.29 -11.18
CA LEU A 293 7.80 1.40 -12.14
C LEU A 293 7.45 0.83 -13.53
N PRO A 294 7.06 1.67 -14.51
CA PRO A 294 6.63 1.19 -15.83
C PRO A 294 7.65 0.27 -16.54
N ASP A 295 8.95 0.48 -16.36
CA ASP A 295 10.00 -0.29 -17.04
C ASP A 295 11.13 -0.78 -16.12
N SER A 296 10.96 -0.66 -14.81
CA SER A 296 11.95 -1.03 -13.81
C SER A 296 11.30 -1.38 -12.47
N VAL A 297 12.07 -2.00 -11.59
CA VAL A 297 11.69 -2.29 -10.20
C VAL A 297 12.74 -1.69 -9.29
N LEU A 298 12.31 -0.98 -8.26
CA LEU A 298 13.16 -0.56 -7.15
C LEU A 298 13.04 -1.59 -6.04
N ALA A 299 14.13 -2.30 -5.74
CA ALA A 299 14.20 -3.22 -4.63
C ALA A 299 14.92 -2.58 -3.45
N PHE A 300 14.18 -2.36 -2.37
CA PHE A 300 14.71 -1.79 -1.14
C PHE A 300 15.23 -2.91 -0.25
N HIS A 301 16.40 -2.66 0.32
CA HIS A 301 17.05 -3.50 1.31
C HIS A 301 17.40 -2.64 2.52
N LYS A 302 17.84 -3.28 3.61
CA LYS A 302 18.12 -2.62 4.89
C LYS A 302 18.93 -1.33 4.77
N HIS A 303 19.87 -1.22 3.82
CA HIS A 303 20.84 -0.13 3.73
C HIS A 303 20.65 0.76 2.50
N GLY A 304 19.53 0.62 1.78
CA GLY A 304 19.28 1.43 0.60
C GLY A 304 18.36 0.78 -0.43
N VAL A 305 18.64 1.03 -1.71
CA VAL A 305 17.80 0.61 -2.82
C VAL A 305 18.63 0.32 -4.07
N GLN A 306 18.23 -0.71 -4.81
CA GLN A 306 18.75 -1.00 -6.15
C GLN A 306 17.59 -1.00 -7.16
N GLY A 307 17.70 -0.18 -8.18
CA GLY A 307 16.80 -0.18 -9.33
C GLY A 307 17.31 -1.12 -10.42
N ARG A 308 16.43 -1.97 -10.96
CA ARG A 308 16.75 -2.84 -12.10
C ARG A 308 15.73 -2.73 -13.21
N SER A 309 16.19 -2.68 -14.46
CA SER A 309 15.30 -2.61 -15.61
C SER A 309 14.57 -3.93 -15.85
N LEU A 310 13.27 -3.87 -16.12
CA LEU A 310 12.49 -5.02 -16.56
C LEU A 310 12.75 -5.41 -18.02
N LYS A 311 13.52 -4.61 -18.78
CA LYS A 311 13.86 -4.91 -20.18
C LYS A 311 15.01 -5.89 -20.30
N ASN A 312 16.09 -5.66 -19.54
CA ASN A 312 17.34 -6.40 -19.64
C ASN A 312 17.95 -6.82 -18.29
N GLY A 313 17.35 -6.39 -17.17
CA GLY A 313 17.85 -6.71 -15.82
C GLY A 313 19.06 -5.90 -15.37
N GLU A 314 19.51 -4.93 -16.16
CA GLU A 314 20.62 -4.07 -15.79
C GLU A 314 20.25 -3.20 -14.59
N VAL A 315 21.25 -2.95 -13.73
CA VAL A 315 21.12 -2.01 -12.61
C VAL A 315 21.00 -0.62 -13.20
N THR A 316 19.83 0.00 -13.03
CA THR A 316 19.60 1.38 -13.47
C THR A 316 20.14 2.35 -12.43
N GLN A 317 20.08 1.98 -11.15
CA GLN A 317 20.42 2.86 -10.03
C GLN A 317 20.76 2.08 -8.77
N GLU A 318 21.56 2.69 -7.92
CA GLU A 318 21.94 2.11 -6.64
C GLU A 318 22.23 3.22 -5.62
N ILE A 319 21.62 3.07 -4.45
CA ILE A 319 21.91 3.87 -3.25
C ILE A 319 22.26 2.87 -2.16
N LEU A 320 23.47 2.98 -1.61
CA LEU A 320 23.95 2.13 -0.52
C LEU A 320 24.58 3.00 0.57
N ASP A 321 24.00 2.96 1.76
CA ASP A 321 24.50 3.64 2.94
C ASP A 321 24.45 2.69 4.14
N LYS A 322 25.61 2.11 4.46
CA LYS A 322 25.77 1.17 5.56
C LYS A 322 25.74 1.82 6.94
N SER A 323 25.76 3.15 7.03
CA SER A 323 25.68 3.87 8.31
C SER A 323 24.24 3.94 8.84
N ARG A 324 23.26 3.65 7.99
CA ARG A 324 21.83 3.77 8.28
C ARG A 324 21.07 2.49 7.92
N SER A 325 19.93 2.31 8.56
CA SER A 325 18.89 1.40 8.09
C SER A 325 17.73 2.20 7.50
N TYR A 326 17.11 1.70 6.43
CA TYR A 326 15.97 2.32 5.74
C TYR A 326 14.79 1.36 5.69
N ARG A 327 13.58 1.89 5.84
CA ARG A 327 12.32 1.14 5.65
C ARG A 327 11.36 1.96 4.81
N LEU A 328 10.78 1.35 3.78
CA LEU A 328 9.73 1.97 2.96
C LEU A 328 8.46 2.19 3.80
N LEU A 329 7.93 3.40 3.78
CA LEU A 329 6.68 3.79 4.44
C LEU A 329 5.49 3.82 3.48
N GLY A 330 5.74 4.17 2.21
CA GLY A 330 4.73 4.21 1.17
C GLY A 330 5.33 4.70 -0.16
N SER A 331 4.60 4.44 -1.24
CA SER A 331 5.06 4.69 -2.61
C SER A 331 3.88 5.08 -3.51
N ASP A 332 3.02 5.97 -3.03
CA ASP A 332 1.90 6.52 -3.80
C ASP A 332 2.45 7.43 -4.91
N LYS A 333 2.36 8.75 -4.78
CA LYS A 333 3.04 9.68 -5.71
C LYS A 333 4.48 9.98 -5.30
N VAL A 334 4.75 9.86 -3.99
CA VAL A 334 6.04 10.09 -3.38
C VAL A 334 6.47 8.83 -2.65
N VAL A 335 7.69 8.37 -2.95
CA VAL A 335 8.32 7.25 -2.25
C VAL A 335 8.93 7.77 -0.95
N MET A 336 8.31 7.41 0.17
CA MET A 336 8.70 7.83 1.52
C MET A 336 9.41 6.71 2.27
N LEU A 337 10.50 7.05 2.95
CA LEU A 337 11.27 6.15 3.79
C LEU A 337 11.43 6.71 5.19
N GLU A 338 11.47 5.82 6.19
CA GLU A 338 12.07 6.14 7.48
C GLU A 338 13.50 5.61 7.55
N SER A 339 14.34 6.28 8.33
CA SER A 339 15.74 5.92 8.50
C SER A 339 16.18 6.02 9.96
N HIS A 340 17.01 5.07 10.38
CA HIS A 340 17.65 5.07 11.70
C HIS A 340 19.17 4.94 11.54
N PRO A 341 19.98 5.73 12.26
CA PRO A 341 21.43 5.55 12.28
C PRO A 341 21.81 4.25 13.01
N LEU A 342 22.74 3.48 12.46
CA LEU A 342 23.19 2.21 13.05
C LEU A 342 24.34 2.39 14.04
N ILE A 343 25.12 3.47 13.90
CA ILE A 343 26.23 3.82 14.79
C ILE A 343 26.04 5.28 15.21
N LYS A 344 25.76 5.53 16.49
CA LYS A 344 25.89 6.87 17.07
C LYS A 344 27.33 7.07 17.56
N LEU A 345 27.99 8.17 17.18
CA LEU A 345 29.13 8.67 17.95
C LEU A 345 28.61 9.04 19.35
N GLY A 346 28.93 8.25 20.39
CA GLY A 346 28.67 8.64 21.79
C GLY A 346 27.90 7.65 22.68
N GLY A 347 27.52 6.47 22.20
CA GLY A 347 27.06 5.36 23.06
C GLY A 347 25.55 5.29 23.33
N THR A 348 25.08 4.03 23.40
CA THR A 348 23.72 3.53 23.63
C THR A 348 22.65 3.88 22.57
N LEU A 349 22.21 2.84 21.84
CA LEU A 349 21.01 2.84 21.01
C LEU A 349 19.79 2.85 21.94
N THR A 350 19.35 4.03 22.39
CA THR A 350 18.00 4.20 22.92
C THR A 350 17.05 4.36 21.74
N ASN A 351 15.92 3.65 21.77
CA ASN A 351 14.78 3.79 20.85
C ASN A 351 14.09 5.18 20.94
N ASP A 352 14.67 6.13 21.68
CA ASP A 352 14.14 7.47 21.96
C ASP A 352 14.52 8.51 20.90
N ASP A 353 15.56 8.25 20.10
CA ASP A 353 15.90 9.12 18.96
C ASP A 353 14.98 8.71 17.81
N GLY A 354 13.94 9.51 17.57
CA GLY A 354 12.96 9.28 16.52
C GLY A 354 13.57 9.04 15.12
N ALA A 355 12.76 8.57 14.19
CA ALA A 355 13.20 8.22 12.85
C ALA A 355 13.36 9.45 11.94
N ASP A 356 14.44 9.54 11.18
CA ASP A 356 14.53 10.53 10.11
C ASP A 356 13.62 10.12 8.94
N LEU A 357 12.91 11.08 8.33
CA LEU A 357 12.06 10.81 7.16
C LEU A 357 12.74 11.30 5.89
N TYR A 358 12.68 10.47 4.85
CA TYR A 358 13.29 10.70 3.55
C TYR A 358 12.28 10.51 2.42
N ILE A 359 12.48 11.25 1.33
CA ILE A 359 11.87 10.98 0.02
C ILE A 359 12.93 10.45 -0.94
N LEU A 360 12.56 9.54 -1.83
CA LEU A 360 13.39 9.19 -2.98
C LEU A 360 13.11 10.20 -4.12
N ALA A 361 14.02 11.14 -4.29
CA ALA A 361 13.97 12.13 -5.37
C ALA A 361 14.57 11.56 -6.68
N GLY A 362 14.14 12.12 -7.81
CA GLY A 362 14.61 11.67 -9.14
C GLY A 362 13.90 10.43 -9.69
N HIS A 363 12.80 10.02 -9.05
CA HIS A 363 11.86 9.01 -9.57
C HIS A 363 10.52 9.68 -9.80
N GLU A 364 10.10 9.75 -11.05
CA GLU A 364 8.68 9.99 -11.33
C GLU A 364 7.96 8.66 -11.13
N ALA A 365 7.25 8.53 -10.00
CA ALA A 365 6.25 7.48 -9.86
C ALA A 365 5.11 7.79 -10.86
N SER A 366 5.22 7.27 -12.08
CA SER A 366 4.17 7.39 -13.08
C SER A 366 3.06 6.39 -12.76
N TYR A 367 1.90 6.87 -12.31
CA TYR A 367 0.66 6.09 -12.21
C TYR A 367 -0.40 6.59 -13.18
#